data_AF-A0A1H0Z6L6-F1
#
_entry.id   AF-A0A1H0Z6L6-F1
#
_cell.length_a   1.000
_cell.length_b   1.000
_cell.length_c   1.000
_cell.angle_alpha   90.00
_cell.angle_beta   90.00
_cell.angle_gamma   90.00
#
_symmetry.space_group_name_H-M   'P 1'
#
loop_
_entity.id
_entity.type
_entity.pdbx_description
1 polymer ?
#
loop_
_entity_poly.entity_id
_entity_poly.type
_entity_poly.pdbx_seq_one_letter_code
_entity_poly.pdbx_strand_id
1 'polypeptide(L)'
;MLSGHYAMLMDDVERGKFPIQGQEMKAERHIEEKYPRVFISHSSNDDKIILSFIQNVLVLGLGLPNDEIVFTSDERYGIVPGDDIPNYIKRTIAHADVVLIMISEGYKKSEVCLNEMGAAWALDRKIIQVMLPDADFDELGWVINLKKAVRLTNKNQLLSLVNQIATLLNVDMAKHFTSAVSAVDDYLGALECKSKFKTIEAKPTTELKGEGIAPQSIPHISSGNPDTVVNEAINKLGEFTIKELQKETKIQNYHYLTEKIQTMVKAGELEELGSIKNRKYKVVVRSYKLF
;
A
#
# COMPACT_ATOMS: atom_id res chain seq x y z
N MET A 1 -20.28 -5.46 33.58
CA MET A 1 -20.72 -6.10 32.32
C MET A 1 -19.50 -6.76 31.71
N LEU A 2 -19.40 -8.09 31.80
CA LEU A 2 -18.35 -8.86 31.13
C LEU A 2 -18.58 -8.76 29.61
N SER A 3 -17.51 -8.55 28.84
CA SER A 3 -17.58 -8.40 27.39
C SER A 3 -18.11 -9.68 26.74
N GLY A 4 -18.93 -9.54 25.69
CA GLY A 4 -19.62 -10.66 25.03
C GLY A 4 -18.70 -11.76 24.49
N HIS A 5 -17.40 -11.50 24.39
CA HIS A 5 -16.39 -12.48 24.01
C HIS A 5 -16.15 -13.56 25.09
N TYR A 6 -16.29 -13.20 26.38
CA TYR A 6 -16.12 -14.14 27.49
C TYR A 6 -17.32 -15.09 27.63
N ALA A 7 -18.51 -14.63 27.25
CA ALA A 7 -19.73 -15.45 27.24
C ALA A 7 -19.68 -16.53 26.14
N MET A 8 -19.12 -16.22 24.98
CA MET A 8 -18.99 -17.16 23.86
C MET A 8 -18.01 -18.31 24.16
N LEU A 9 -16.91 -18.00 24.86
CA LEU A 9 -15.90 -18.97 25.28
C LEU A 9 -16.41 -19.95 26.35
N MET A 10 -17.28 -19.49 27.26
CA MET A 10 -17.89 -20.37 28.28
C MET A 10 -18.93 -21.32 27.67
N ASP A 11 -19.66 -20.83 26.67
CA ASP A 11 -20.69 -21.59 25.95
C ASP A 11 -20.11 -22.80 25.17
N ASP A 12 -18.89 -22.67 24.67
CA ASP A 12 -18.21 -23.75 23.94
C ASP A 12 -17.50 -24.75 24.88
N VAL A 13 -17.17 -24.35 26.12
CA VAL A 13 -16.66 -25.24 27.19
C VAL A 13 -17.78 -26.09 27.77
N GLU A 14 -18.97 -25.52 27.99
CA GLU A 14 -20.14 -26.27 28.49
C GLU A 14 -20.68 -27.28 27.47
N ARG A 15 -20.45 -27.06 26.17
CA ARG A 15 -20.93 -27.94 25.09
C ARG A 15 -20.06 -29.16 24.81
N GLY A 16 -19.04 -29.44 25.61
CA GLY A 16 -18.43 -30.77 25.74
C GLY A 16 -17.97 -31.44 24.44
N LYS A 17 -17.51 -30.65 23.45
CA LYS A 17 -16.94 -31.20 22.21
C LYS A 17 -15.42 -31.16 22.28
N PHE A 18 -14.85 -32.35 22.41
CA PHE A 18 -13.49 -32.84 22.12
C PHE A 18 -12.76 -33.46 23.32
N PRO A 19 -12.56 -34.79 23.33
CA PRO A 19 -11.34 -35.41 23.85
C PRO A 19 -10.42 -35.71 22.63
N ILE A 20 -9.11 -35.92 22.69
CA ILE A 20 -8.28 -36.68 23.64
C ILE A 20 -6.80 -36.22 23.48
N GLN A 21 -6.03 -36.34 24.58
CA GLN A 21 -4.56 -36.55 24.67
C GLN A 21 -3.60 -35.36 24.47
N GLY A 22 -3.29 -34.71 25.60
CA GLY A 22 -1.93 -34.73 26.17
C GLY A 22 -0.78 -34.24 25.28
N GLN A 23 -0.68 -32.93 25.09
CA GLN A 23 0.61 -32.26 24.90
C GLN A 23 0.67 -31.07 25.86
N GLU A 24 1.77 -30.99 26.61
CA GLU A 24 2.05 -29.87 27.52
C GLU A 24 2.01 -28.56 26.74
N MET A 25 1.10 -27.65 27.11
CA MET A 25 1.07 -26.29 26.59
C MET A 25 2.36 -25.58 27.03
N LYS A 26 3.32 -25.49 26.11
CA LYS A 26 4.34 -24.44 26.19
C LYS A 26 3.60 -23.12 26.11
N ALA A 27 3.86 -22.22 27.06
CA ALA A 27 3.39 -20.85 27.01
C ALA A 27 3.96 -20.19 25.75
N GLU A 28 3.22 -20.27 24.65
CA GLU A 28 3.47 -19.49 23.46
C GLU A 28 3.33 -18.03 23.86
N ARG A 29 4.40 -17.25 23.63
CA ARG A 29 4.31 -15.80 23.72
C ARG A 29 3.25 -15.41 22.71
N HIS A 30 2.11 -14.91 23.19
CA HIS A 30 1.13 -14.25 22.34
C HIS A 30 1.83 -13.08 21.64
N ILE A 31 2.32 -13.32 20.43
CA ILE A 31 2.54 -12.24 19.48
C ILE A 31 1.13 -11.82 19.10
N GLU A 32 0.70 -10.64 19.55
CA GLU A 32 -0.52 -10.03 19.04
C GLU A 32 -0.33 -9.88 17.53
N GLU A 33 -0.95 -10.76 16.74
CA GLU A 33 -0.95 -10.63 15.29
C GLU A 33 -1.71 -9.35 14.94
N LYS A 34 -0.96 -8.28 14.68
CA LYS A 34 -1.53 -6.99 14.28
C LYS A 34 -2.00 -7.12 12.83
N TYR A 35 -3.29 -7.35 12.67
CA TYR A 35 -3.94 -7.38 11.37
C TYR A 35 -4.15 -5.95 10.83
N PRO A 36 -4.09 -5.75 9.50
CA PRO A 36 -4.30 -4.44 8.92
C PRO A 36 -5.74 -3.99 9.12
N ARG A 37 -5.93 -2.68 9.11
CA ARG A 37 -7.25 -2.06 9.20
C ARG A 37 -7.84 -1.78 7.83
N VAL A 38 -6.97 -1.46 6.86
CA VAL A 38 -7.35 -1.21 5.47
C VAL A 38 -6.72 -2.27 4.59
N PHE A 39 -7.56 -3.04 3.90
CA PHE A 39 -7.12 -3.89 2.80
C PHE A 39 -7.47 -3.23 1.47
N ILE A 40 -6.53 -3.14 0.54
CA ILE A 40 -6.73 -2.53 -0.77
C ILE A 40 -6.51 -3.58 -1.83
N SER A 41 -7.58 -3.96 -2.53
CA SER A 41 -7.48 -4.77 -3.74
C SER A 41 -7.37 -3.85 -4.94
N HIS A 42 -6.28 -3.98 -5.69
CA HIS A 42 -6.05 -3.28 -6.95
C HIS A 42 -5.27 -4.17 -7.92
N SER A 43 -5.26 -3.82 -9.21
CA SER A 43 -4.41 -4.51 -10.17
C SER A 43 -2.98 -3.99 -10.07
N SER A 44 -1.99 -4.86 -10.20
CA SER A 44 -0.56 -4.46 -10.16
C SER A 44 -0.17 -3.42 -11.21
N ASN A 45 -0.94 -3.32 -12.31
CA ASN A 45 -0.73 -2.27 -13.31
C ASN A 45 -1.05 -0.85 -12.80
N ASP A 46 -1.76 -0.75 -11.66
CA ASP A 46 -2.24 0.49 -11.06
C ASP A 46 -1.35 0.99 -9.91
N ASP A 47 -0.25 0.31 -9.60
CA ASP A 47 0.60 0.60 -8.43
C ASP A 47 0.93 2.09 -8.28
N LYS A 48 1.26 2.78 -9.38
CA LYS A 48 1.62 4.20 -9.32
C LYS A 48 0.49 5.10 -8.81
N ILE A 49 -0.76 4.83 -9.21
CA ILE A 49 -1.91 5.63 -8.76
C ILE A 49 -2.35 5.21 -7.36
N ILE A 50 -2.25 3.91 -7.04
CA ILE A 50 -2.62 3.36 -5.74
C ILE A 50 -1.65 3.80 -4.65
N LEU A 51 -0.35 3.72 -4.88
CA LEU A 51 0.66 4.22 -3.93
C LEU A 51 0.51 5.73 -3.69
N SER A 52 0.17 6.48 -4.73
CA SER A 52 -0.13 7.91 -4.60
C SER A 52 -1.39 8.15 -3.76
N PHE A 53 -2.42 7.33 -3.94
CA PHE A 53 -3.65 7.39 -3.14
C PHE A 53 -3.37 7.04 -1.68
N ILE A 54 -2.68 5.94 -1.41
CA ILE A 54 -2.29 5.52 -0.05
C ILE A 54 -1.53 6.64 0.65
N GLN A 55 -0.47 7.15 0.02
CA GLN A 55 0.39 8.15 0.66
C GLN A 55 -0.37 9.46 0.93
N ASN A 56 -1.11 9.99 -0.04
CA ASN A 56 -1.75 11.29 0.12
C ASN A 56 -3.06 11.18 0.90
N VAL A 57 -3.93 10.24 0.56
CA VAL A 57 -5.29 10.19 1.12
C VAL A 57 -5.32 9.46 2.46
N LEU A 58 -4.67 8.30 2.57
CA LEU A 58 -4.74 7.49 3.79
C LEU A 58 -3.68 7.90 4.82
N VAL A 59 -2.41 8.04 4.41
CA VAL A 59 -1.32 8.33 5.34
C VAL A 59 -1.28 9.82 5.69
N LEU A 60 -1.13 10.72 4.71
CA LEU A 60 -1.07 12.16 4.98
C LEU A 60 -2.45 12.74 5.33
N GLY A 61 -3.50 12.27 4.67
CA GLY A 61 -4.86 12.77 4.87
C GLY A 61 -5.44 12.35 6.22
N LEU A 62 -5.42 11.05 6.52
CA LEU A 62 -6.03 10.47 7.73
C LEU A 62 -5.04 10.15 8.86
N GLY A 63 -3.74 10.30 8.63
CA GLY A 63 -2.73 9.95 9.64
C GLY A 63 -2.62 8.45 9.90
N LEU A 64 -3.08 7.60 8.97
CA LEU A 64 -3.02 6.15 9.15
C LEU A 64 -1.56 5.67 9.10
N PRO A 65 -1.12 4.86 10.08
CA PRO A 65 0.16 4.18 10.02
C PRO A 65 0.24 3.24 8.80
N ASN A 66 1.41 3.15 8.16
CA ASN A 66 1.59 2.27 7.01
C ASN A 66 1.37 0.79 7.35
N ASP A 67 1.68 0.37 8.58
CA ASP A 67 1.49 -1.00 9.08
C ASP A 67 0.01 -1.36 9.34
N GLU A 68 -0.90 -0.39 9.21
CA GLU A 68 -2.36 -0.62 9.24
C GLU A 68 -2.97 -0.75 7.84
N ILE A 69 -2.15 -0.64 6.77
CA ILE A 69 -2.58 -0.68 5.37
C ILE A 69 -1.86 -1.82 4.66
N VAL A 70 -2.63 -2.72 4.05
CA VAL A 70 -2.10 -3.81 3.21
C VAL A 70 -2.76 -3.75 1.84
N PHE A 71 -1.99 -4.07 0.81
CA PHE A 71 -2.47 -4.11 -0.57
C PHE A 71 -1.82 -5.25 -1.35
N THR A 72 -2.45 -5.63 -2.46
CA THR A 72 -2.29 -6.94 -3.09
C THR A 72 -1.01 -7.13 -3.89
N SER A 73 -0.38 -6.04 -4.30
CA SER A 73 0.95 -6.04 -4.93
C SER A 73 2.10 -5.82 -3.94
N ASP A 74 1.82 -5.72 -2.64
CA ASP A 74 2.85 -5.51 -1.65
C ASP A 74 3.56 -6.83 -1.27
N GLU A 75 4.76 -7.04 -1.81
CA GLU A 75 5.63 -8.17 -1.46
C GLU A 75 6.08 -8.18 0.02
N ARG A 76 5.82 -7.10 0.77
CA ARG A 76 6.36 -6.90 2.14
C ARG A 76 5.55 -7.55 3.25
N TYR A 77 4.34 -8.03 2.98
CA TYR A 77 3.48 -8.57 4.03
C TYR A 77 3.36 -10.10 3.98
N GLY A 78 4.15 -10.75 4.84
CA GLY A 78 3.74 -11.96 5.55
C GLY A 78 3.70 -13.27 4.76
N ILE A 79 4.07 -13.29 3.49
CA ILE A 79 4.21 -14.55 2.75
C ILE A 79 5.58 -15.13 3.06
N VAL A 80 5.68 -15.93 4.12
CA VAL A 80 6.86 -16.78 4.31
C VAL A 80 6.88 -17.79 3.15
N PRO A 81 8.04 -18.09 2.53
CA PRO A 81 8.13 -19.16 1.56
C PRO A 81 7.56 -20.47 2.14
N GLY A 82 6.42 -20.93 1.62
CA GLY A 82 5.68 -22.09 2.14
C GLY A 82 4.30 -21.77 2.74
N ASP A 83 3.97 -20.49 2.97
CA ASP A 83 2.62 -20.08 3.37
C ASP A 83 1.64 -20.16 2.19
N ASP A 84 0.42 -20.59 2.51
CA ASP A 84 -0.69 -20.62 1.57
C ASP A 84 -1.20 -19.19 1.31
N ILE A 85 -0.73 -18.58 0.22
CA ILE A 85 -1.05 -17.23 -0.23
C ILE A 85 -2.57 -16.97 -0.24
N PRO A 86 -3.42 -17.83 -0.86
CA PRO A 86 -4.87 -17.72 -0.74
C PRO A 86 -5.38 -17.62 0.70
N ASN A 87 -4.86 -18.45 1.61
CA ASN A 87 -5.26 -18.42 3.02
C ASN A 87 -4.78 -17.16 3.75
N TYR A 88 -3.55 -16.69 3.45
CA TYR A 88 -3.06 -15.41 3.95
C TYR A 88 -3.98 -14.26 3.52
N ILE A 89 -4.24 -14.12 2.22
CA ILE A 89 -5.12 -13.08 1.67
C ILE A 89 -6.51 -13.15 2.33
N LYS A 90 -7.09 -14.35 2.43
CA LYS A 90 -8.39 -14.55 3.07
C LYS A 90 -8.40 -14.12 4.53
N ARG A 91 -7.38 -14.48 5.32
CA ARG A 91 -7.25 -14.05 6.73
C ARG A 91 -7.11 -12.54 6.83
N THR A 92 -6.29 -11.93 5.98
CA THR A 92 -6.08 -10.48 5.96
C THR A 92 -7.38 -9.73 5.65
N ILE A 93 -8.13 -10.17 4.63
CA ILE A 93 -9.46 -9.63 4.30
C ILE A 93 -10.44 -9.83 5.47
N ALA A 94 -10.44 -11.00 6.11
CA ALA A 94 -11.34 -11.31 7.21
C ALA A 94 -11.17 -10.37 8.42
N HIS A 95 -9.94 -9.90 8.66
CA HIS A 95 -9.61 -9.02 9.78
C HIS A 95 -9.63 -7.52 9.44
N ALA A 96 -9.56 -7.14 8.16
CA ALA A 96 -9.55 -5.74 7.76
C ALA A 96 -10.86 -5.00 8.06
N ASP A 97 -10.80 -3.91 8.83
CA ASP A 97 -11.95 -3.04 9.15
C ASP A 97 -12.69 -2.56 7.88
N VAL A 98 -11.94 -2.26 6.81
CA VAL A 98 -12.46 -1.84 5.51
C VAL A 98 -11.66 -2.45 4.35
N VAL A 99 -12.38 -2.84 3.30
CA VAL A 99 -11.82 -3.33 2.04
C VAL A 99 -12.09 -2.28 0.95
N LEU A 100 -11.03 -1.72 0.38
CA LEU A 100 -11.09 -0.83 -0.77
C LEU A 100 -10.90 -1.63 -2.05
N ILE A 101 -11.89 -1.58 -2.92
CA ILE A 101 -11.86 -2.23 -4.23
C ILE A 101 -11.55 -1.14 -5.27
N MET A 102 -10.33 -1.17 -5.81
CA MET A 102 -9.77 -0.12 -6.68
C MET A 102 -9.91 -0.51 -8.15
N ILE A 103 -11.00 -0.06 -8.75
CA ILE A 103 -11.55 -0.54 -10.01
C ILE A 103 -10.94 0.21 -11.18
N SER A 104 -10.18 -0.50 -12.01
CA SER A 104 -9.59 -0.07 -13.28
C SER A 104 -9.92 -1.09 -14.39
N GLU A 105 -9.48 -0.81 -15.62
CA GLU A 105 -9.49 -1.81 -16.69
C GLU A 105 -8.62 -3.03 -16.38
N GLY A 106 -7.51 -2.82 -15.66
CA GLY A 106 -6.63 -3.90 -15.21
C GLY A 106 -7.29 -4.76 -14.14
N TYR A 107 -8.03 -4.14 -13.21
CA TYR A 107 -8.73 -4.83 -12.13
C TYR A 107 -9.71 -5.86 -12.68
N LYS A 108 -10.53 -5.45 -13.66
CA LYS A 108 -11.55 -6.30 -14.29
C LYS A 108 -10.98 -7.55 -14.97
N LYS A 109 -9.70 -7.51 -15.37
CA LYS A 109 -8.98 -8.60 -16.05
C LYS A 109 -8.15 -9.45 -15.08
N SER A 110 -8.06 -9.06 -13.81
CA SER A 110 -7.24 -9.76 -12.81
C SER A 110 -8.07 -10.78 -12.04
N GLU A 111 -7.81 -12.06 -12.26
CA GLU A 111 -8.46 -13.16 -11.53
C GLU A 111 -8.24 -13.04 -10.02
N VAL A 112 -7.05 -12.62 -9.59
CA VAL A 112 -6.71 -12.40 -8.18
C VAL A 112 -7.60 -11.32 -7.57
N CYS A 113 -7.72 -10.17 -8.24
CA CYS A 113 -8.57 -9.06 -7.77
C CYS A 113 -10.05 -9.44 -7.69
N LEU A 114 -10.54 -10.22 -8.65
CA LEU A 114 -11.92 -10.71 -8.64
C LEU A 114 -12.15 -11.73 -7.51
N ASN A 115 -11.17 -12.58 -7.22
CA ASN A 115 -11.21 -13.53 -6.11
C ASN A 115 -11.21 -12.82 -4.74
N GLU A 116 -10.39 -11.78 -4.57
CA GLU A 116 -10.36 -10.96 -3.35
C GLU A 116 -11.67 -10.23 -3.11
N MET A 117 -12.24 -9.64 -4.16
CA MET A 117 -13.57 -9.04 -4.14
C MET A 117 -14.63 -10.07 -3.72
N GLY A 118 -14.61 -11.26 -4.31
CA GLY A 118 -15.49 -12.37 -3.96
C GLY A 118 -15.33 -12.80 -2.50
N ALA A 119 -14.09 -12.88 -2.00
CA ALA A 119 -13.79 -13.21 -0.62
C ALA A 119 -14.31 -12.14 0.35
N ALA A 120 -14.06 -10.86 0.06
CA ALA A 120 -14.55 -9.75 0.87
C ALA A 120 -16.10 -9.74 0.95
N TRP A 121 -16.77 -10.01 -0.17
CA TRP A 121 -18.22 -10.15 -0.22
C TRP A 121 -18.72 -11.35 0.58
N ALA A 122 -18.12 -12.53 0.38
CA ALA A 122 -18.50 -13.76 1.08
C ALA A 122 -18.26 -13.70 2.59
N LEU A 123 -17.30 -12.88 3.05
CA LEU A 123 -16.97 -12.64 4.45
C LEU A 123 -17.72 -11.46 5.07
N ASP A 124 -18.69 -10.87 4.36
CA ASP A 124 -19.49 -9.70 4.80
C ASP A 124 -18.63 -8.52 5.28
N ARG A 125 -17.48 -8.28 4.62
CA ARG A 125 -16.61 -7.16 4.96
C ARG A 125 -17.19 -5.82 4.47
N LYS A 126 -16.78 -4.73 5.11
CA LYS A 126 -17.13 -3.37 4.67
C LYS A 126 -16.36 -3.03 3.39
N ILE A 127 -17.02 -3.17 2.25
CA ILE A 127 -16.46 -2.87 0.93
C ILE A 127 -16.77 -1.41 0.55
N ILE A 128 -15.74 -0.68 0.11
CA ILE A 128 -15.91 0.59 -0.60
C ILE A 128 -15.33 0.45 -2.01
N GLN A 129 -16.16 0.75 -3.00
CA GLN A 129 -15.79 0.68 -4.42
C GLN A 129 -15.24 2.03 -4.86
N VAL A 130 -14.08 2.01 -5.51
CA VAL A 130 -13.34 3.20 -5.91
C VAL A 130 -12.95 3.07 -7.37
N MET A 131 -13.44 3.96 -8.24
CA MET A 131 -13.13 3.96 -9.67
C MET A 131 -11.87 4.78 -9.97
N LEU A 132 -10.94 4.14 -10.67
CA LEU A 132 -9.76 4.78 -11.26
C LEU A 132 -10.16 5.54 -12.54
N PRO A 133 -9.29 6.46 -13.01
CA PRO A 133 -9.61 7.32 -14.16
C PRO A 133 -9.90 6.58 -15.46
N ASP A 134 -9.35 5.37 -15.63
CA ASP A 134 -9.49 4.53 -16.81
C ASP A 134 -10.70 3.58 -16.75
N ALA A 135 -11.43 3.53 -15.64
CA ALA A 135 -12.64 2.71 -15.52
C ALA A 135 -13.84 3.40 -16.18
N ASP A 136 -14.33 2.83 -17.28
CA ASP A 136 -15.43 3.36 -18.10
C ASP A 136 -16.67 2.44 -18.17
N PHE A 137 -16.70 1.37 -17.37
CA PHE A 137 -17.80 0.40 -17.35
C PHE A 137 -18.86 0.71 -16.29
N ASP A 138 -20.11 0.32 -16.59
CA ASP A 138 -21.27 0.59 -15.75
C ASP A 138 -21.43 -0.38 -14.57
N GLU A 139 -20.89 -1.60 -14.69
CA GLU A 139 -20.98 -2.66 -13.67
C GLU A 139 -19.71 -3.52 -13.62
N LEU A 140 -19.35 -4.01 -12.43
CA LEU A 140 -18.28 -5.00 -12.23
C LEU A 140 -18.90 -6.31 -11.73
N GLY A 141 -19.44 -7.10 -12.66
CA GLY A 141 -20.23 -8.27 -12.32
C GLY A 141 -21.53 -7.91 -11.59
N TRP A 142 -22.23 -8.92 -11.04
CA TRP A 142 -23.53 -8.73 -10.40
C TRP A 142 -23.44 -8.16 -8.97
N VAL A 143 -22.28 -8.29 -8.32
CA VAL A 143 -22.06 -7.94 -6.90
C VAL A 143 -21.88 -6.43 -6.70
N ILE A 144 -21.46 -5.71 -7.74
CA ILE A 144 -21.01 -4.33 -7.64
C ILE A 144 -21.85 -3.40 -8.50
N ASN A 145 -22.52 -2.45 -7.84
CA ASN A 145 -23.18 -1.32 -8.48
C ASN A 145 -22.24 -0.09 -8.53
N LEU A 146 -21.55 0.08 -9.66
CA LEU A 146 -20.56 1.15 -9.84
C LEU A 146 -21.15 2.56 -9.87
N LYS A 147 -22.47 2.71 -10.01
CA LYS A 147 -23.12 4.04 -9.92
C LYS A 147 -22.96 4.68 -8.55
N LYS A 148 -22.61 3.89 -7.53
CA LYS A 148 -22.33 4.36 -6.16
C LYS A 148 -20.83 4.39 -5.83
N ALA A 149 -19.96 4.03 -6.76
CA ALA A 149 -18.53 4.00 -6.53
C ALA A 149 -17.94 5.42 -6.46
N VAL A 150 -16.93 5.59 -5.63
CA VAL A 150 -16.18 6.84 -5.49
C VAL A 150 -15.22 6.99 -6.66
N ARG A 151 -15.25 8.10 -7.38
CA ARG A 151 -14.30 8.40 -8.45
C ARG A 151 -13.07 9.12 -7.90
N LEU A 152 -11.88 8.57 -8.13
CA LEU A 152 -10.61 9.17 -7.70
C LEU A 152 -10.32 10.52 -8.34
N THR A 153 -10.97 10.85 -9.45
CA THR A 153 -10.85 12.16 -10.12
C THR A 153 -11.79 13.23 -9.56
N ASN A 154 -12.66 12.89 -8.60
CA ASN A 154 -13.65 13.80 -8.06
C ASN A 154 -13.33 14.17 -6.60
N LYS A 155 -12.97 15.44 -6.37
CA LYS A 155 -12.62 15.97 -5.04
C LYS A 155 -13.69 15.72 -3.97
N ASN A 156 -14.95 16.00 -4.28
CA ASN A 156 -16.03 15.87 -3.30
C ASN A 156 -16.25 14.41 -2.90
N GLN A 157 -16.17 13.50 -3.87
CA GLN A 157 -16.30 12.07 -3.58
C GLN A 157 -15.08 11.54 -2.81
N LEU A 158 -13.87 12.01 -3.10
CA LEU A 158 -12.67 11.71 -2.30
C LEU A 158 -12.79 12.20 -0.85
N LEU A 159 -13.25 13.43 -0.63
CA LEU A 159 -13.47 13.93 0.73
C LEU A 159 -14.57 13.14 1.46
N SER A 160 -15.62 12.73 0.75
CA SER A 160 -16.64 11.83 1.30
C SER A 160 -16.06 10.46 1.65
N LEU A 161 -15.18 9.91 0.82
CA LEU A 161 -14.47 8.65 1.08
C LEU A 161 -13.59 8.76 2.32
N VAL A 162 -12.82 9.84 2.46
CA VAL A 162 -11.99 10.12 3.64
C VAL A 162 -12.84 10.11 4.90
N ASN A 163 -13.97 10.83 4.92
CA ASN A 163 -14.89 10.84 6.06
C ASN A 163 -15.48 9.45 6.35
N GLN A 164 -15.82 8.69 5.31
CA GLN A 164 -16.36 7.34 5.46
C GLN A 164 -15.32 6.39 6.07
N ILE A 165 -14.09 6.39 5.56
CA ILE A 165 -12.97 5.60 6.09
C ILE A 165 -12.68 6.03 7.53
N ALA A 166 -12.60 7.33 7.80
CA ALA A 166 -12.38 7.83 9.16
C ALA A 166 -13.43 7.35 10.15
N THR A 167 -14.71 7.33 9.73
CA THR A 167 -15.80 6.82 10.55
C THR A 167 -15.66 5.33 10.83
N LEU A 168 -15.36 4.53 9.81
CA LEU A 168 -15.14 3.08 9.96
C LEU A 168 -13.94 2.78 10.86
N LEU A 169 -12.91 3.61 10.78
CA LEU A 169 -11.66 3.46 11.51
C LEU A 169 -11.63 4.25 12.83
N ASN A 170 -12.73 4.87 13.24
CA ASN A 170 -12.79 5.71 14.44
C ASN A 170 -11.65 6.75 14.53
N VAL A 171 -11.30 7.36 13.39
CA VAL A 171 -10.31 8.44 13.27
C VAL A 171 -10.99 9.78 13.54
N ASP A 172 -10.38 10.60 14.39
CA ASP A 172 -10.88 11.91 14.78
C ASP A 172 -10.66 12.95 13.65
N MET A 173 -11.66 13.08 12.77
CA MET A 173 -11.60 13.99 11.62
C MET A 173 -11.39 15.46 12.01
N ALA A 174 -11.70 15.89 13.24
CA ALA A 174 -11.45 17.27 13.64
C ALA A 174 -9.94 17.59 13.65
N LYS A 175 -9.10 16.60 13.95
CA LYS A 175 -7.62 16.73 13.91
C LYS A 175 -7.05 16.66 12.50
N HIS A 176 -7.76 16.00 11.60
CA HIS A 176 -7.27 15.67 10.25
C HIS A 176 -7.95 16.46 9.13
N PHE A 177 -8.91 17.33 9.43
CA PHE A 177 -9.67 18.05 8.40
C PHE A 177 -8.78 18.83 7.43
N THR A 178 -7.84 19.64 7.94
CA THR A 178 -6.94 20.43 7.09
C THR A 178 -5.97 19.55 6.30
N SER A 179 -5.40 18.51 6.91
CA SER A 179 -4.48 17.59 6.23
C SER A 179 -5.20 16.78 5.14
N ALA A 180 -6.41 16.32 5.41
CA ALA A 180 -7.26 15.61 4.46
C ALA A 180 -7.56 16.48 3.23
N VAL A 181 -7.99 17.72 3.41
CA VAL A 181 -8.29 18.62 2.29
C VAL A 181 -7.04 18.91 1.47
N SER A 182 -5.94 19.28 2.11
CA SER A 182 -4.68 19.58 1.42
C SER A 182 -4.14 18.36 0.67
N ALA A 183 -4.15 17.18 1.30
CA ALA A 183 -3.58 15.98 0.68
C ALA A 183 -4.46 15.44 -0.45
N VAL A 184 -5.79 15.63 -0.39
CA VAL A 184 -6.69 15.36 -1.52
C VAL A 184 -6.39 16.32 -2.67
N ASP A 185 -6.13 17.61 -2.39
CA ASP A 185 -5.74 18.58 -3.42
C ASP A 185 -4.39 18.22 -4.05
N ASP A 186 -3.40 17.84 -3.25
CA ASP A 186 -2.09 17.40 -3.73
C ASP A 186 -2.20 16.12 -4.58
N TYR A 187 -3.02 15.16 -4.16
CA TYR A 187 -3.33 13.94 -4.92
C TYR A 187 -3.91 14.27 -6.30
N LEU A 188 -4.95 15.11 -6.34
CA LEU A 188 -5.61 15.49 -7.60
C LEU A 188 -4.66 16.29 -8.50
N GLY A 189 -3.89 17.23 -7.95
CA GLY A 189 -2.88 17.98 -8.69
C GLY A 189 -1.83 17.06 -9.32
N ALA A 190 -1.41 16.00 -8.61
CA ALA A 190 -0.49 14.99 -9.13
C ALA A 190 -1.12 14.15 -10.26
N LEU A 191 -2.42 13.88 -10.22
CA LEU A 191 -3.15 13.18 -11.29
C LEU A 191 -3.28 14.04 -12.56
N GLU A 192 -3.65 15.32 -12.41
CA GLU A 192 -3.80 16.25 -13.54
C GLU A 192 -2.48 16.54 -14.26
N CYS A 193 -1.38 16.61 -13.51
CA CYS A 193 -0.05 16.78 -14.09
C CYS A 193 0.25 15.62 -15.05
N LYS A 194 -0.07 14.38 -14.67
CA LYS A 194 0.19 13.17 -15.47
C LYS A 194 -0.71 13.06 -16.71
N SER A 195 -1.96 13.51 -16.65
CA SER A 195 -2.85 13.49 -17.83
C SER A 195 -2.36 14.45 -18.92
N LYS A 196 -1.82 15.62 -18.54
CA LYS A 196 -1.22 16.59 -19.47
C LYS A 196 0.04 16.07 -20.17
N PHE A 197 0.82 15.21 -19.51
CA PHE A 197 1.98 14.55 -20.14
C PHE A 197 1.59 13.45 -21.13
N LYS A 198 0.47 12.75 -20.92
CA LYS A 198 0.00 11.68 -21.83
C LYS A 198 -0.47 12.21 -23.19
N THR A 199 -0.86 13.49 -23.28
CA THR A 199 -1.32 14.13 -24.53
C THR A 199 -0.18 14.57 -25.46
N ILE A 200 1.09 14.55 -25.01
CA ILE A 200 2.24 15.03 -25.81
C ILE A 200 2.90 13.89 -26.62
N GLU A 201 2.59 12.62 -26.33
CA GLU A 201 3.11 11.46 -27.07
C GLU A 201 2.01 10.75 -27.88
N ALA A 202 1.58 11.37 -28.98
CA ALA A 202 0.94 10.65 -30.07
C ALA A 202 1.15 11.38 -31.40
N LYS A 203 2.22 11.01 -32.11
CA LYS A 203 2.28 11.18 -33.57
C LYS A 203 2.54 9.81 -34.20
N PRO A 204 1.76 9.40 -35.21
CA PRO A 204 1.90 8.07 -35.80
C PRO A 204 3.21 8.04 -36.59
N THR A 205 4.07 7.07 -36.30
CA THR A 205 5.24 6.81 -37.14
C THR A 205 4.92 5.65 -38.06
N THR A 206 4.89 5.98 -39.35
CA THR A 206 4.78 5.10 -40.50
C THR A 206 5.66 3.86 -40.41
N GLU A 207 5.11 2.74 -40.86
CA GLU A 207 5.77 1.45 -41.06
C GLU A 207 7.09 1.60 -41.83
N LEU A 208 8.17 1.06 -41.26
CA LEU A 208 9.36 0.67 -42.00
C LEU A 208 9.67 -0.79 -41.66
N LYS A 209 9.57 -1.63 -42.68
CA LYS A 209 10.10 -3.00 -42.70
C LYS A 209 11.61 -2.93 -42.48
N GLY A 210 12.13 -3.69 -41.51
CA GLY A 210 13.57 -3.78 -41.24
C GLY A 210 13.88 -4.99 -40.36
N GLU A 211 14.36 -6.03 -41.02
CA GLU A 211 15.21 -7.17 -40.62
C GLU A 211 15.44 -7.48 -39.12
N GLY A 212 15.22 -8.75 -38.79
CA GLY A 212 15.33 -9.31 -37.44
C GLY A 212 16.72 -9.15 -36.81
N ILE A 213 16.72 -8.59 -35.61
CA ILE A 213 17.85 -8.64 -34.68
C ILE A 213 17.38 -9.49 -33.49
N ALA A 214 18.13 -10.55 -33.20
CA ALA A 214 17.88 -11.46 -32.08
C ALA A 214 17.73 -10.68 -30.75
N PRO A 215 16.89 -11.16 -29.81
CA PRO A 215 16.72 -10.50 -28.52
C PRO A 215 18.06 -10.45 -27.80
N GLN A 216 18.63 -9.24 -27.69
CA GLN A 216 19.80 -9.00 -26.87
C GLN A 216 19.36 -9.08 -25.41
N SER A 217 20.03 -9.96 -24.67
CA SER A 217 19.83 -10.24 -23.25
C SER A 217 19.78 -8.96 -22.42
N ILE A 218 18.72 -8.82 -21.62
CA ILE A 218 18.66 -7.86 -20.51
C ILE A 218 19.88 -8.14 -19.60
N PRO A 219 20.73 -7.14 -19.30
CA PRO A 219 21.84 -7.37 -18.39
C PRO A 219 21.30 -7.74 -17.01
N HIS A 220 21.61 -8.97 -16.58
CA HIS A 220 21.46 -9.44 -15.21
C HIS A 220 22.09 -8.39 -14.27
N ILE A 221 21.27 -7.72 -13.46
CA ILE A 221 21.76 -6.99 -12.30
C ILE A 221 22.27 -8.07 -11.33
N SER A 222 23.53 -7.93 -10.91
CA SER A 222 24.16 -8.86 -10.00
C SER A 222 23.34 -8.99 -8.71
N SER A 223 23.31 -10.20 -8.19
CA SER A 223 22.65 -10.68 -6.97
C SER A 223 23.18 -10.01 -5.70
N GLY A 224 22.97 -8.70 -5.56
CA GLY A 224 23.22 -7.94 -4.33
C GLY A 224 21.92 -7.68 -3.58
N ASN A 225 21.95 -7.81 -2.26
CA ASN A 225 20.83 -7.36 -1.40
C ASN A 225 20.53 -5.88 -1.72
N PRO A 226 19.27 -5.50 -2.05
CA PRO A 226 18.87 -4.11 -2.30
C PRO A 226 19.29 -3.16 -1.18
N ASP A 227 19.38 -3.65 0.06
CA ASP A 227 19.80 -2.85 1.19
C ASP A 227 21.25 -2.39 1.07
N THR A 228 22.13 -3.27 0.61
CA THR A 228 23.56 -2.98 0.43
C THR A 228 23.74 -1.91 -0.64
N VAL A 229 23.04 -2.03 -1.77
CA VAL A 229 23.08 -1.07 -2.88
C VAL A 229 22.65 0.32 -2.41
N VAL A 230 21.57 0.40 -1.61
CA VAL A 230 21.09 1.67 -1.07
C VAL A 230 22.09 2.25 -0.06
N ASN A 231 22.64 1.44 0.85
CA ASN A 231 23.59 1.92 1.86
C ASN A 231 24.87 2.46 1.22
N GLU A 232 25.40 1.79 0.20
CA GLU A 232 26.54 2.25 -0.58
C GLU A 232 26.25 3.58 -1.28
N ALA A 233 25.08 3.70 -1.91
CA ALA A 233 24.66 4.94 -2.56
C ALA A 233 24.48 6.10 -1.57
N ILE A 234 23.90 5.85 -0.39
CA ILE A 234 23.75 6.84 0.69
C ILE A 234 25.11 7.36 1.15
N ASN A 235 26.04 6.44 1.46
CA ASN A 235 27.40 6.80 1.89
C ASN A 235 28.17 7.56 0.79
N LYS A 236 27.96 7.19 -0.47
CA LYS A 236 28.57 7.86 -1.62
C LYS A 236 28.03 9.27 -1.83
N LEU A 237 26.72 9.48 -1.70
CA LEU A 237 26.07 10.77 -1.93
C LEU A 237 26.33 11.75 -0.78
N GLY A 238 26.36 11.27 0.47
CA GLY A 238 26.60 12.08 1.67
C GLY A 238 25.42 13.00 2.03
N GLU A 239 24.94 13.81 1.09
CA GLU A 239 23.70 14.60 1.16
C GLU A 239 22.89 14.36 -0.12
N PHE A 240 21.60 14.04 0.01
CA PHE A 240 20.77 13.65 -1.12
C PHE A 240 19.27 13.93 -0.92
N THR A 241 18.57 14.05 -2.04
CA THR A 241 17.12 13.87 -2.17
C THR A 241 16.79 12.43 -2.54
N ILE A 242 15.54 12.00 -2.33
CA ILE A 242 15.11 10.65 -2.75
C ILE A 242 15.27 10.45 -4.26
N LYS A 243 15.06 11.50 -5.07
CA LYS A 243 15.25 11.42 -6.52
C LYS A 243 16.71 11.15 -6.92
N GLU A 244 17.66 11.76 -6.22
CA GLU A 244 19.09 11.52 -6.44
C GLU A 244 19.47 10.09 -6.02
N LEU A 245 18.93 9.60 -4.91
CA LEU A 245 19.12 8.22 -4.48
C LEU A 245 18.52 7.19 -5.46
N GLN A 246 17.33 7.45 -6.02
CA GLN A 246 16.72 6.62 -7.07
C GLN A 246 17.58 6.56 -8.33
N LYS A 247 18.20 7.69 -8.71
CA LYS A 247 19.10 7.76 -9.86
C LYS A 247 20.38 6.96 -9.64
N GLU A 248 20.97 7.05 -8.45
CA GLU A 248 22.21 6.36 -8.10
C GLU A 248 22.01 4.85 -8.00
N THR A 249 20.94 4.42 -7.33
CA THR A 249 20.64 2.99 -7.09
C THR A 249 19.96 2.30 -8.27
N LYS A 250 19.41 3.06 -9.22
CA LYS A 250 18.43 2.62 -10.24
C LYS A 250 17.15 2.01 -9.67
N ILE A 251 16.93 2.09 -8.36
CA ILE A 251 15.71 1.60 -7.69
C ILE A 251 14.64 2.68 -7.82
N GLN A 252 13.54 2.37 -8.51
CA GLN A 252 12.42 3.30 -8.69
C GLN A 252 11.39 3.23 -7.54
N ASN A 253 11.45 2.21 -6.68
CA ASN A 253 10.54 2.03 -5.56
C ASN A 253 10.78 3.13 -4.50
N TYR A 254 10.03 4.23 -4.63
CA TYR A 254 10.13 5.39 -3.74
C TYR A 254 9.81 5.03 -2.29
N HIS A 255 8.87 4.12 -2.08
CA HIS A 255 8.40 3.78 -0.76
C HIS A 255 9.45 2.98 0.02
N TYR A 256 10.03 1.95 -0.58
CA TYR A 256 11.18 1.21 -0.03
C TYR A 256 12.31 2.15 0.40
N LEU A 257 12.70 3.09 -0.48
CA LEU A 257 13.74 4.06 -0.18
C LEU A 257 13.33 5.00 0.97
N THR A 258 12.07 5.43 1.02
CA THR A 258 11.58 6.34 2.05
C THR A 258 11.53 5.66 3.42
N GLU A 259 11.01 4.44 3.52
CA GLU A 259 11.00 3.67 4.77
C GLU A 259 12.40 3.42 5.30
N LYS A 260 13.31 3.05 4.41
CA LYS A 260 14.72 2.85 4.76
C LYS A 260 15.36 4.13 5.29
N ILE A 261 15.21 5.25 4.59
CA ILE A 261 15.70 6.55 5.03
C ILE A 261 15.10 6.94 6.39
N GLN A 262 13.79 6.78 6.58
CA GLN A 262 13.12 7.11 7.84
C GLN A 262 13.60 6.23 9.00
N THR A 263 13.92 4.96 8.74
CA THR A 263 14.55 4.07 9.73
C THR A 263 15.94 4.57 10.12
N MET A 264 16.76 4.98 9.15
CA MET A 264 18.10 5.54 9.39
C MET A 264 18.05 6.91 10.10
N VAL A 265 17.04 7.74 9.81
CA VAL A 265 16.79 9.00 10.55
C VAL A 265 16.44 8.69 12.02
N LYS A 266 15.54 7.73 12.28
CA LYS A 266 15.20 7.29 13.64
C LYS A 266 16.40 6.71 14.40
N ALA A 267 17.29 6.00 13.70
CA ALA A 267 18.54 5.48 14.25
C ALA A 267 19.61 6.56 14.48
N GLY A 268 19.39 7.80 14.00
CA GLY A 268 20.33 8.91 14.11
C GLY A 268 21.56 8.75 13.19
N GLU A 269 21.42 8.01 12.10
CA GLU A 269 22.43 7.83 11.05
C GLU A 269 22.31 8.90 9.95
N LEU A 270 21.10 9.43 9.75
CA LEU A 270 20.80 10.52 8.82
C LEU A 270 20.14 11.70 9.56
N GLU A 271 20.47 12.92 9.14
CA GLU A 271 19.77 14.15 9.50
C GLU A 271 18.83 14.59 8.37
N GLU A 272 17.60 14.97 8.71
CA GLU A 272 16.64 15.52 7.76
C GLU A 272 16.82 17.05 7.67
N LEU A 273 16.93 17.57 6.44
CA LEU A 273 17.18 18.97 6.15
C LEU A 273 16.13 19.54 5.19
N GLY A 274 15.84 20.83 5.32
CA GLY A 274 14.98 21.58 4.38
C GLY A 274 13.49 21.58 4.73
N SER A 275 12.69 22.20 3.87
CA SER A 275 11.23 22.26 3.99
C SER A 275 10.58 21.02 3.36
N ILE A 276 9.30 20.77 3.64
CA ILE A 276 8.52 19.64 3.09
C ILE A 276 8.67 19.52 1.55
N LYS A 277 8.77 20.65 0.83
CA LYS A 277 8.90 20.68 -0.64
C LYS A 277 10.31 20.38 -1.15
N ASN A 278 11.34 20.63 -0.34
CA ASN A 278 12.77 20.49 -0.69
C ASN A 278 13.52 19.65 0.36
N ARG A 279 12.90 18.55 0.80
CA ARG A 279 13.46 17.67 1.81
C ARG A 279 14.71 16.97 1.29
N LYS A 280 15.79 17.07 2.07
CA LYS A 280 17.07 16.37 1.86
C LYS A 280 17.43 15.57 3.10
N TYR A 281 18.34 14.63 2.92
CA TYR A 281 18.90 13.82 3.99
C TYR A 281 20.42 13.87 3.90
N LYS A 282 21.08 13.94 5.05
CA LYS A 282 22.54 13.99 5.12
C LYS A 282 23.07 12.99 6.13
N VAL A 283 24.18 12.34 5.81
CA VAL A 283 24.82 11.35 6.67
C VAL A 283 25.44 12.04 7.89
N VAL A 284 25.12 11.53 9.08
CA VAL A 284 25.64 12.03 10.35
C VAL A 284 27.01 11.40 10.61
N VAL A 285 28.08 12.17 10.43
CA VAL A 285 29.45 11.72 10.77
C VAL A 285 29.70 11.95 12.26
N ARG A 286 29.73 10.88 13.06
CA ARG A 286 30.13 10.97 14.47
C ARG A 286 31.64 11.04 14.59
N SER A 287 32.17 12.24 14.82
CA SER A 287 33.56 12.43 15.19
C SER A 287 33.77 11.91 16.62
N TYR A 288 34.34 10.72 16.78
CA TYR A 288 34.87 10.31 18.08
C TYR A 288 36.06 11.20 18.41
N LYS A 289 35.92 12.06 19.43
CA LYS A 289 37.08 12.65 20.08
C LYS A 289 37.85 11.49 20.72
N LEU A 290 38.96 11.10 20.09
CA LEU A 290 39.99 10.31 20.75
C LEU A 290 40.51 11.19 21.90
N PHE A 291 40.16 10.82 23.13
CA PHE A 291 40.77 11.31 24.36
C PHE A 291 42.01 10.47 24.66
#